data_AF-A0A958JUM5-F1
#
_entry.id   AF-A0A958JUM5-F1
#
_cell.length_a   1.000
_cell.length_b   1.000
_cell.length_c   1.000
_cell.angle_alpha   90.00
_cell.angle_beta   90.00
_cell.angle_gamma   90.00
#
_symmetry.space_group_name_H-M   'P 1'
#
loop_
_entity.id
_entity.type
_entity.pdbx_description
1 polymer ?
#
loop_
_entity_poly.entity_id
_entity_poly.type
_entity_poly.pdbx_seq_one_letter_code
_entity_poly.pdbx_strand_id
1 'polypeptide(L)'
;TQSIQSTNSIPPTERMYVAGRTTSETTTEVEASTEDFGLGDTGEINEEEFQHALVKYMLGDINPEAADAYSQAFSIAQENGISVEDAVKAALQAVVSEGLLGQDEAEKINGITFRAAQLDDNLEALYDGRGGPNDPTIATASVTDATAKAKAVFEAAEAGAMEFSARPLDAPSNLAPSQVAQSDGRSFAVAGGQNEFLWKPQSDSDGRLVVLLPSQYTGQVVSAGIYSSVPPTKANRIEEGRYAGDANGGRAHFRFSKSGGSYPDGVYVVAKLNDGRTVSFPIKETSERQG
;
A
#
# COMPACT_ATOMS: atom_id res chain seq x y z
N THR A 1 -14.57 57.70 -3.31
CA THR A 1 -14.97 56.73 -2.27
C THR A 1 -15.71 55.60 -2.93
N GLN A 2 -15.06 54.49 -3.21
CA GLN A 2 -15.73 53.21 -3.53
C GLN A 2 -14.83 52.10 -3.01
N SER A 3 -15.31 51.46 -1.96
CA SER A 3 -14.67 50.36 -1.23
C SER A 3 -15.13 49.06 -1.90
N ILE A 4 -14.18 48.23 -2.34
CA ILE A 4 -14.46 46.90 -2.88
C ILE A 4 -14.12 45.92 -1.75
N GLN A 5 -15.14 45.35 -1.13
CA GLN A 5 -14.98 44.28 -0.15
C GLN A 5 -14.72 42.97 -0.89
N SER A 6 -13.54 42.39 -0.63
CA SER A 6 -13.18 41.04 -1.04
C SER A 6 -13.69 40.07 0.03
N THR A 7 -14.71 39.28 -0.27
CA THR A 7 -15.17 38.20 0.61
C THR A 7 -14.41 36.93 0.25
N ASN A 8 -13.54 36.48 1.16
CA ASN A 8 -12.96 35.13 1.14
C ASN A 8 -14.10 34.12 1.31
N SER A 9 -14.49 33.46 0.21
CA SER A 9 -15.33 32.27 0.26
C SER A 9 -14.45 31.08 0.62
N ILE A 10 -14.70 30.50 1.78
CA ILE A 10 -14.23 29.17 2.17
C ILE A 10 -14.89 28.16 1.20
N PRO A 11 -14.14 27.29 0.51
CA PRO A 11 -14.76 26.28 -0.34
C PRO A 11 -15.63 25.34 0.52
N PRO A 12 -16.79 24.89 0.01
CA PRO A 12 -17.66 23.98 0.75
C PRO A 12 -16.91 22.66 0.99
N THR A 13 -17.04 22.16 2.22
CA THR A 13 -16.63 20.80 2.59
C THR A 13 -17.25 19.83 1.60
N GLU A 14 -16.40 19.13 0.85
CA GLU A 14 -16.79 18.12 -0.11
C GLU A 14 -17.56 17.03 0.65
N ARG A 15 -18.89 17.02 0.48
CA ARG A 15 -19.71 15.93 1.01
C ARG A 15 -19.27 14.66 0.30
N MET A 16 -18.76 13.71 1.08
CA MET A 16 -18.48 12.33 0.66
C MET A 16 -19.57 11.88 -0.32
N TYR A 17 -19.14 11.56 -1.53
CA TYR A 17 -19.99 11.00 -2.57
C TYR A 17 -20.38 9.59 -2.11
N VAL A 18 -21.62 9.43 -1.67
CA VAL A 18 -22.27 8.12 -1.52
C VAL A 18 -22.81 7.79 -2.92
N ALA A 19 -22.28 6.74 -3.54
CA ALA A 19 -22.86 6.18 -4.75
C ALA A 19 -24.35 5.89 -4.49
N GLY A 20 -25.21 6.34 -5.40
CA GLY A 20 -26.64 6.46 -5.17
C GLY A 20 -27.33 5.11 -4.91
N ARG A 21 -27.62 4.83 -3.64
CA ARG A 21 -28.93 4.27 -3.28
C ARG A 21 -29.90 5.43 -3.23
N THR A 22 -30.80 5.50 -4.21
CA THR A 22 -31.91 6.45 -4.21
C THR A 22 -32.75 6.19 -2.96
N THR A 23 -32.62 7.07 -1.97
CA THR A 23 -33.37 7.03 -0.71
C THR A 23 -34.83 7.37 -0.97
N SER A 24 -35.60 6.37 -1.39
CA SER A 24 -37.06 6.42 -1.30
C SER A 24 -37.61 5.01 -1.31
N GLU A 25 -37.51 4.31 -0.18
CA GLU A 25 -38.53 3.43 0.39
C GLU A 25 -37.92 2.68 1.58
N THR A 26 -38.62 2.77 2.72
CA THR A 26 -38.54 1.89 3.91
C THR A 26 -37.14 1.42 4.31
N THR A 27 -36.60 1.99 5.40
CA THR A 27 -35.40 1.53 6.11
C THR A 27 -35.55 0.07 6.54
N THR A 28 -35.33 -0.83 5.59
CA THR A 28 -35.05 -2.23 5.83
C THR A 28 -33.56 -2.21 6.10
N GLU A 29 -33.16 -2.50 7.34
CA GLU A 29 -31.75 -2.69 7.66
C GLU A 29 -31.20 -3.70 6.65
N VAL A 30 -30.35 -3.24 5.74
CA VAL A 30 -29.61 -4.12 4.86
C VAL A 30 -28.56 -4.73 5.77
N GLU A 31 -28.93 -5.82 6.43
CA GLU A 31 -27.97 -6.66 7.12
C GLU A 31 -27.06 -7.23 6.04
N ALA A 32 -25.84 -6.67 5.93
CA ALA A 32 -24.77 -7.30 5.18
C ALA A 32 -24.62 -8.72 5.72
N SER A 33 -25.05 -9.69 4.92
CA SER A 33 -25.03 -11.10 5.23
C SER A 33 -23.66 -11.68 4.87
N THR A 34 -23.35 -12.85 5.42
CA THR A 34 -22.17 -13.66 5.03
C THR A 34 -22.14 -13.93 3.52
N GLU A 35 -23.31 -14.12 2.90
CA GLU A 35 -23.48 -14.29 1.46
C GLU A 35 -23.04 -13.06 0.65
N ASP A 36 -23.26 -11.84 1.18
CA ASP A 36 -22.91 -10.60 0.49
C ASP A 36 -21.38 -10.42 0.33
N PHE A 37 -20.60 -10.99 1.26
CA PHE A 37 -19.14 -11.03 1.16
C PHE A 37 -18.63 -12.19 0.29
N GLY A 38 -19.53 -13.04 -0.23
CA GLY A 38 -19.16 -14.26 -0.93
C GLY A 38 -18.47 -15.29 -0.03
N LEU A 39 -18.70 -15.19 1.29
CA LEU A 39 -18.15 -16.09 2.29
C LEU A 39 -19.19 -17.18 2.61
N GLY A 40 -18.77 -18.43 2.70
CA GLY A 40 -19.66 -19.51 3.11
C GLY A 40 -20.06 -19.40 4.59
N ASP A 41 -21.27 -19.82 4.94
CA ASP A 41 -21.83 -19.73 6.31
C ASP A 41 -21.12 -20.56 7.38
N THR A 42 -20.15 -21.39 7.00
CA THR A 42 -19.45 -22.28 7.94
C THR A 42 -17.95 -22.20 7.70
N GLY A 43 -17.23 -21.48 8.56
CA GLY A 43 -15.77 -21.43 8.51
C GLY A 43 -15.15 -20.44 9.48
N GLU A 44 -13.86 -20.63 9.71
CA GLU A 44 -12.97 -19.57 10.16
C GLU A 44 -12.41 -18.87 8.92
N ILE A 45 -12.17 -17.56 9.03
CA ILE A 45 -11.52 -16.75 8.01
C ILE A 45 -10.31 -16.04 8.64
N ASN A 46 -9.22 -15.94 7.89
CA ASN A 46 -8.07 -15.13 8.30
C ASN A 46 -8.19 -13.69 7.79
N GLU A 47 -7.39 -12.78 8.33
CA GLU A 47 -7.46 -11.35 8.05
C GLU A 47 -7.17 -11.02 6.58
N GLU A 48 -6.20 -11.70 5.97
CA GLU A 48 -5.84 -11.50 4.56
C GLU A 48 -6.98 -11.90 3.59
N GLU A 49 -7.56 -13.09 3.79
CA GLU A 49 -8.73 -13.56 3.03
C GLU A 49 -9.92 -12.63 3.23
N PHE A 50 -10.11 -12.14 4.47
CA PHE A 50 -11.20 -11.26 4.79
C PHE A 50 -11.03 -9.89 4.12
N GLN A 51 -9.82 -9.31 4.11
CA GLN A 51 -9.55 -8.06 3.40
C GLN A 51 -9.92 -8.17 1.91
N HIS A 52 -9.51 -9.26 1.26
CA HIS A 52 -9.85 -9.51 -0.15
C HIS A 52 -11.38 -9.51 -0.37
N ALA A 53 -12.12 -10.23 0.47
CA ALA A 53 -13.58 -10.28 0.39
C ALA A 53 -14.23 -8.88 0.58
N LEU A 54 -13.73 -8.09 1.53
CA LEU A 54 -14.21 -6.73 1.78
C LEU A 54 -13.94 -5.78 0.60
N VAL A 55 -12.76 -5.87 -0.04
CA VAL A 55 -12.46 -5.06 -1.24
C VAL A 55 -13.43 -5.40 -2.37
N LYS A 56 -13.66 -6.69 -2.63
CA LYS A 56 -14.60 -7.13 -3.66
C LYS A 56 -16.02 -6.63 -3.39
N TYR A 57 -16.48 -6.72 -2.13
CA TYR A 57 -17.78 -6.20 -1.71
C TYR A 57 -17.90 -4.70 -1.97
N MET A 58 -16.93 -3.89 -1.53
CA MET A 58 -16.95 -2.45 -1.73
C MET A 58 -16.92 -2.07 -3.22
N LEU A 59 -16.07 -2.72 -4.01
CA LEU A 59 -16.02 -2.49 -5.46
C LEU A 59 -17.33 -2.87 -6.13
N GLY A 60 -17.99 -3.96 -5.70
CA GLY A 60 -19.27 -4.39 -6.26
C GLY A 60 -20.38 -3.37 -6.10
N ASP A 61 -20.40 -2.65 -4.97
CA ASP A 61 -21.36 -1.57 -4.72
C ASP A 61 -21.04 -0.29 -5.53
N ILE A 62 -19.75 0.03 -5.70
CA ILE A 62 -19.29 1.22 -6.45
C ILE A 62 -19.42 1.01 -7.96
N ASN A 63 -18.82 -0.07 -8.46
CA ASN A 63 -18.72 -0.40 -9.88
C ASN A 63 -18.53 -1.93 -10.05
N PRO A 64 -19.56 -2.70 -10.45
CA PRO A 64 -19.44 -4.15 -10.64
C PRO A 64 -18.33 -4.56 -11.63
N GLU A 65 -18.06 -3.76 -12.66
CA GLU A 65 -16.97 -4.01 -13.62
C GLU A 65 -15.60 -3.91 -12.94
N ALA A 66 -15.43 -2.96 -11.99
CA ALA A 66 -14.23 -2.84 -11.19
C ALA A 66 -14.03 -4.07 -10.27
N ALA A 67 -15.10 -4.62 -9.71
CA ALA A 67 -15.04 -5.83 -8.89
C ALA A 67 -14.63 -7.08 -9.70
N ASP A 68 -15.12 -7.20 -10.94
CA ASP A 68 -14.74 -8.27 -11.85
C ASP A 68 -13.27 -8.15 -12.29
N ALA A 69 -12.83 -6.95 -12.67
CA ALA A 69 -11.43 -6.66 -13.02
C ALA A 69 -10.49 -6.94 -11.84
N TYR A 70 -10.86 -6.49 -10.64
CA TYR A 70 -10.14 -6.79 -9.39
C TYR A 70 -10.00 -8.30 -9.15
N SER A 71 -11.10 -9.05 -9.24
CA SER A 71 -11.11 -10.50 -8.97
C SER A 71 -10.19 -11.26 -9.94
N GLN A 72 -10.17 -10.87 -11.21
CA GLN A 72 -9.27 -11.43 -12.22
C GLN A 72 -7.81 -11.10 -11.92
N ALA A 73 -7.49 -9.83 -11.65
CA ALA A 73 -6.13 -9.39 -11.36
C ALA A 73 -5.58 -10.03 -10.07
N PHE A 74 -6.42 -10.13 -9.03
CA PHE A 74 -6.07 -10.80 -7.77
C PHE A 74 -5.75 -12.28 -7.98
N SER A 75 -6.58 -13.00 -8.75
CA SER A 75 -6.35 -14.42 -9.07
C SER A 75 -5.02 -14.61 -9.79
N ILE A 76 -4.73 -13.78 -10.80
CA ILE A 76 -3.46 -13.81 -11.53
C ILE A 76 -2.28 -13.54 -10.59
N ALA A 77 -2.40 -12.59 -9.66
CA ALA A 77 -1.35 -12.28 -8.70
C ALA A 77 -1.07 -13.48 -7.76
N GLN A 78 -2.12 -14.11 -7.23
CA GLN A 78 -2.02 -15.30 -6.39
C GLN A 78 -1.42 -16.50 -7.14
N GLU A 79 -1.81 -16.73 -8.40
CA GLU A 79 -1.22 -17.78 -9.25
C GLU A 79 0.28 -17.58 -9.47
N ASN A 80 0.75 -16.32 -9.44
CA ASN A 80 2.17 -15.97 -9.52
C ASN A 80 2.90 -16.02 -8.17
N GLY A 81 2.23 -16.47 -7.10
CA GLY A 81 2.80 -16.62 -5.76
C GLY A 81 3.05 -15.31 -5.03
N ILE A 82 2.32 -14.25 -5.38
CA ILE A 82 2.31 -12.99 -4.64
C ILE A 82 1.55 -13.21 -3.31
N SER A 83 1.98 -12.56 -2.22
CA SER A 83 1.24 -12.60 -0.94
C SER A 83 -0.17 -12.02 -1.11
N VAL A 84 -1.11 -12.35 -0.23
CA VAL A 84 -2.49 -11.86 -0.38
C VAL A 84 -2.53 -10.34 -0.27
N GLU A 85 -1.85 -9.73 0.71
CA GLU A 85 -1.82 -8.27 0.83
C GLU A 85 -1.22 -7.57 -0.41
N ASP A 86 -0.10 -8.07 -0.95
CA ASP A 86 0.48 -7.50 -2.18
C ASP A 86 -0.42 -7.76 -3.40
N ALA A 87 -1.14 -8.88 -3.43
CA ALA A 87 -2.11 -9.19 -4.49
C ALA A 87 -3.33 -8.26 -4.43
N VAL A 88 -3.82 -7.90 -3.24
CA VAL A 88 -4.90 -6.91 -3.07
C VAL A 88 -4.50 -5.57 -3.69
N LYS A 89 -3.30 -5.06 -3.36
CA LYS A 89 -2.81 -3.78 -3.89
C LYS A 89 -2.57 -3.85 -5.39
N ALA A 90 -1.92 -4.91 -5.89
CA ALA A 90 -1.69 -5.09 -7.31
C ALA A 90 -3.00 -5.15 -8.10
N ALA A 91 -4.03 -5.81 -7.56
CA ALA A 91 -5.35 -5.88 -8.18
C ALA A 91 -6.08 -4.53 -8.16
N LEU A 92 -6.05 -3.78 -7.06
CA LEU A 92 -6.59 -2.42 -7.02
C LEU A 92 -5.87 -1.50 -8.01
N GLN A 93 -4.56 -1.64 -8.15
CA GLN A 93 -3.78 -0.84 -9.09
C GLN A 93 -4.09 -1.20 -10.56
N ALA A 94 -4.42 -2.46 -10.84
CA ALA A 94 -4.94 -2.87 -12.14
C ALA A 94 -6.28 -2.19 -12.46
N VAL A 95 -7.23 -2.17 -11.51
CA VAL A 95 -8.51 -1.46 -11.64
C VAL A 95 -8.30 0.03 -11.93
N VAL A 96 -7.37 0.68 -11.22
CA VAL A 96 -7.00 2.09 -11.48
C VAL A 96 -6.42 2.27 -12.88
N SER A 97 -5.54 1.36 -13.32
CA SER A 97 -4.90 1.45 -14.64
C SER A 97 -5.90 1.29 -15.80
N GLU A 98 -7.00 0.56 -15.58
CA GLU A 98 -8.10 0.42 -16.53
C GLU A 98 -9.06 1.62 -16.52
N GLY A 99 -8.88 2.57 -15.59
CA GLY A 99 -9.74 3.75 -15.45
C GLY A 99 -11.10 3.46 -14.84
N LEU A 100 -11.26 2.30 -14.19
CA LEU A 100 -12.51 1.88 -13.54
C LEU A 100 -12.66 2.48 -12.14
N LEU A 101 -11.56 3.00 -11.56
CA LEU A 101 -11.49 3.65 -10.25
C LEU A 101 -10.38 4.71 -10.23
N GLY A 102 -10.54 5.78 -9.43
CA GLY A 102 -9.47 6.75 -9.17
C GLY A 102 -8.42 6.21 -8.18
N GLN A 103 -7.17 6.71 -8.26
CA GLN A 103 -6.09 6.31 -7.34
C GLN A 103 -6.48 6.57 -5.87
N ASP A 104 -6.93 7.79 -5.56
CA ASP A 104 -7.30 8.20 -4.19
C ASP A 104 -8.43 7.32 -3.62
N GLU A 105 -9.38 6.93 -4.47
CA GLU A 105 -10.49 6.06 -4.10
C GLU A 105 -10.02 4.62 -3.85
N ALA A 106 -9.12 4.11 -4.69
CA ALA A 106 -8.53 2.78 -4.52
C ALA A 106 -7.69 2.68 -3.23
N GLU A 107 -6.89 3.70 -2.92
CA GLU A 107 -6.09 3.76 -1.69
C GLU A 107 -6.97 3.91 -0.44
N LYS A 108 -8.09 4.63 -0.56
CA LYS A 108 -9.12 4.70 0.48
C LYS A 108 -9.78 3.34 0.71
N ILE A 109 -10.20 2.64 -0.34
CA ILE A 109 -10.74 1.27 -0.22
C ILE A 109 -9.71 0.37 0.47
N ASN A 110 -8.46 0.39 0.02
CA ASN A 110 -7.38 -0.39 0.62
C ASN A 110 -7.21 -0.10 2.13
N GLY A 111 -7.24 1.17 2.53
CA GLY A 111 -7.12 1.57 3.93
C GLY A 111 -8.30 1.12 4.80
N ILE A 112 -9.53 1.34 4.33
CA ILE A 112 -10.73 0.98 5.08
C ILE A 112 -10.85 -0.55 5.20
N THR A 113 -10.64 -1.30 4.13
CA THR A 113 -10.75 -2.77 4.17
C THR A 113 -9.63 -3.39 4.98
N PHE A 114 -8.41 -2.84 4.94
CA PHE A 114 -7.34 -3.26 5.84
C PHE A 114 -7.76 -3.13 7.30
N ARG A 115 -8.32 -1.96 7.67
CA ARG A 115 -8.78 -1.71 9.04
C ARG A 115 -9.93 -2.62 9.46
N ALA A 116 -10.88 -2.85 8.56
CA ALA A 116 -12.04 -3.69 8.79
C ALA A 116 -11.69 -5.18 8.87
N ALA A 117 -10.59 -5.59 8.23
CA ALA A 117 -10.10 -6.96 8.23
C ALA A 117 -9.29 -7.35 9.47
N GLN A 118 -8.98 -6.40 10.36
CA GLN A 118 -8.25 -6.65 11.61
C GLN A 118 -9.13 -7.46 12.59
N LEU A 119 -8.80 -8.73 12.76
CA LEU A 119 -9.48 -9.68 13.62
C LEU A 119 -8.81 -9.80 14.98
N ASP A 120 -7.54 -9.41 15.11
CA ASP A 120 -6.78 -9.36 16.36
C ASP A 120 -6.50 -7.92 16.87
N ASP A 121 -5.65 -7.81 17.89
CA ASP A 121 -5.25 -6.52 18.51
C ASP A 121 -4.05 -5.86 17.79
N ASN A 122 -3.40 -6.54 16.85
CA ASN A 122 -2.24 -6.03 16.12
C ASN A 122 -2.65 -5.27 14.86
N LEU A 123 -2.97 -4.00 15.07
CA LEU A 123 -3.46 -3.07 14.05
C LEU A 123 -2.47 -2.71 12.93
N GLU A 124 -1.27 -3.28 12.91
CA GLU A 124 -0.18 -2.91 12.01
C GLU A 124 0.03 -3.86 10.83
N ALA A 125 -0.51 -5.09 10.89
CA ALA A 125 -0.35 -6.11 9.85
C ALA A 125 -1.63 -6.94 9.69
N LEU A 126 -1.78 -7.61 8.54
CA LEU A 126 -2.76 -8.69 8.39
C LEU A 126 -2.02 -10.02 8.48
N TYR A 127 -2.62 -10.98 9.17
CA TYR A 127 -2.06 -12.31 9.31
C TYR A 127 -2.81 -13.35 8.49
N ASP A 128 -2.04 -14.32 7.98
CA ASP A 128 -2.57 -15.49 7.32
C ASP A 128 -3.09 -16.53 8.34
N GLY A 129 -3.78 -17.55 7.84
CA GLY A 129 -4.26 -18.66 8.68
C GLY A 129 -3.22 -19.75 8.96
N ARG A 130 -1.96 -19.61 8.52
CA ARG A 130 -0.96 -20.68 8.57
C ARG A 130 0.01 -20.52 9.72
N GLY A 131 0.41 -19.29 10.03
CA GLY A 131 1.49 -19.02 10.97
C GLY A 131 2.85 -19.56 10.48
N GLY A 132 3.92 -18.89 10.85
CA GLY A 132 5.29 -19.33 10.59
C GLY A 132 5.93 -20.06 11.78
N PRO A 133 7.01 -20.83 11.57
CA PRO A 133 7.80 -21.43 12.66
C PRO A 133 8.36 -20.39 13.67
N ASN A 134 8.49 -19.14 13.24
CA ASN A 134 8.95 -18.01 14.03
C ASN A 134 7.87 -16.91 14.20
N ASP A 135 6.66 -17.15 13.71
CA ASP A 135 5.55 -16.20 13.76
C ASP A 135 4.23 -16.94 14.04
N PRO A 136 3.91 -17.24 15.31
CA PRO A 136 2.76 -18.05 15.67
C PRO A 136 1.43 -17.27 15.59
N THR A 137 1.43 -16.03 15.10
CA THR A 137 0.23 -15.21 14.98
C THR A 137 -0.68 -15.80 13.91
N ILE A 138 -1.72 -16.49 14.37
CA ILE A 138 -2.85 -16.92 13.56
C ILE A 138 -4.01 -16.04 14.02
N ALA A 139 -4.38 -15.07 13.18
CA ALA A 139 -5.53 -14.23 13.43
C ALA A 139 -6.69 -14.75 12.59
N THR A 140 -7.48 -15.64 13.18
CA THR A 140 -8.73 -16.13 12.58
C THR A 140 -9.92 -15.77 13.45
N ALA A 141 -11.07 -15.58 12.82
CA ALA A 141 -12.35 -15.44 13.50
C ALA A 141 -13.42 -16.23 12.75
N SER A 142 -14.55 -16.48 13.40
CA SER A 142 -15.73 -16.96 12.68
C SER A 142 -16.14 -15.92 11.63
N VAL A 143 -16.62 -16.36 10.46
CA VAL A 143 -17.10 -15.44 9.42
C VAL A 143 -18.14 -14.46 9.98
N THR A 144 -19.06 -14.95 10.83
CA THR A 144 -20.07 -14.11 11.49
C THR A 144 -19.45 -13.00 12.35
N ASP A 145 -18.46 -13.33 13.20
CA ASP A 145 -17.80 -12.33 14.04
C ASP A 145 -16.97 -11.35 13.22
N ALA A 146 -16.27 -11.84 12.19
CA ALA A 146 -15.50 -11.02 11.26
C ALA A 146 -16.40 -10.00 10.55
N THR A 147 -17.53 -10.45 9.99
CA THR A 147 -18.53 -9.59 9.34
C THR A 147 -19.11 -8.55 10.30
N ALA A 148 -19.44 -8.95 11.54
CA ALA A 148 -19.95 -8.01 12.54
C ALA A 148 -18.93 -6.92 12.89
N LYS A 149 -17.64 -7.26 13.01
CA LYS A 149 -16.55 -6.29 13.20
C LYS A 149 -16.40 -5.35 12.01
N ALA A 150 -16.36 -5.88 10.80
CA ALA A 150 -16.23 -5.06 9.58
C ALA A 150 -17.39 -4.07 9.42
N LYS A 151 -18.63 -4.52 9.70
CA LYS A 151 -19.81 -3.64 9.70
C LYS A 151 -19.64 -2.45 10.64
N ALA A 152 -19.18 -2.68 11.88
CA ALA A 152 -18.94 -1.60 12.83
C ALA A 152 -17.87 -0.61 12.34
N VAL A 153 -16.82 -1.10 11.66
CA VAL A 153 -15.79 -0.24 11.06
C VAL A 153 -16.35 0.60 9.91
N PHE A 154 -17.14 0.01 9.02
CA PHE A 154 -17.77 0.74 7.92
C PHE A 154 -18.76 1.80 8.41
N GLU A 155 -19.61 1.47 9.39
CA GLU A 155 -20.53 2.44 10.00
C GLU A 155 -19.77 3.60 10.65
N ALA A 156 -18.67 3.32 11.35
CA ALA A 156 -17.84 4.36 11.95
C ALA A 156 -17.12 5.23 10.91
N ALA A 157 -16.65 4.64 9.80
CA ALA A 157 -16.03 5.36 8.70
C ALA A 157 -17.04 6.25 7.96
N GLU A 158 -18.25 5.76 7.72
CA GLU A 158 -19.35 6.51 7.10
C GLU A 158 -19.81 7.68 7.98
N ALA A 159 -19.89 7.46 9.30
CA ALA A 159 -20.24 8.51 10.26
C ALA A 159 -19.12 9.55 10.46
N GLY A 160 -17.93 9.34 9.87
CA GLY A 160 -16.72 10.13 10.16
C GLY A 160 -16.26 10.02 11.62
N ALA A 161 -16.72 8.99 12.34
CA ALA A 161 -16.34 8.71 13.72
C ALA A 161 -14.98 7.98 13.82
N MET A 162 -14.50 7.45 12.69
CA MET A 162 -13.19 6.84 12.55
C MET A 162 -12.39 7.56 11.47
N GLU A 163 -11.25 8.13 11.85
CA GLU A 163 -10.22 8.58 10.91
C GLU A 163 -9.57 7.33 10.30
N PHE A 164 -9.65 7.19 8.98
CA PHE A 164 -8.91 6.16 8.25
C PHE A 164 -7.87 6.86 7.37
N SER A 165 -6.65 6.35 7.40
CA SER A 165 -5.61 6.77 6.47
C SER A 165 -5.72 5.95 5.19
N ALA A 166 -5.79 6.62 4.04
CA ALA A 166 -5.60 5.94 2.76
C ALA A 166 -4.27 5.17 2.79
N ARG A 167 -4.29 3.92 2.31
CA ARG A 167 -3.08 3.09 2.23
C ARG A 167 -2.59 3.09 0.77
N PRO A 168 -1.42 3.68 0.49
CA PRO A 168 -0.90 3.75 -0.86
C PRO A 168 -0.77 2.37 -1.49
N LEU A 169 -1.14 2.26 -2.77
CA LEU A 169 -1.05 1.00 -3.50
C LEU A 169 0.40 0.64 -3.87
N ASP A 170 1.26 1.64 -3.96
CA ASP A 170 2.70 1.50 -4.28
C ASP A 170 3.58 1.27 -3.03
N ALA A 171 3.01 1.43 -1.83
CA ALA A 171 3.69 1.15 -0.59
C ALA A 171 3.91 -0.36 -0.40
N PRO A 172 5.08 -0.80 0.08
CA PRO A 172 5.30 -2.18 0.45
C PRO A 172 4.38 -2.59 1.60
N SER A 173 3.89 -3.84 1.60
CA SER A 173 2.90 -4.37 2.57
C SER A 173 3.35 -4.29 4.02
N ASN A 174 4.66 -4.27 4.26
CA ASN A 174 5.25 -4.23 5.58
C ASN A 174 5.35 -2.82 6.20
N LEU A 175 4.78 -1.79 5.57
CA LEU A 175 4.66 -0.47 6.20
C LEU A 175 3.43 -0.43 7.10
N ALA A 176 3.69 -0.25 8.40
CA ALA A 176 2.64 -0.01 9.39
C ALA A 176 1.83 1.24 9.01
N PRO A 177 0.49 1.25 9.16
CA PRO A 177 -0.37 2.38 8.79
C PRO A 177 0.07 3.72 9.41
N SER A 178 0.61 3.66 10.63
CA SER A 178 1.14 4.78 11.40
C SER A 178 2.28 5.54 10.70
N GLN A 179 3.01 4.88 9.79
CA GLN A 179 4.16 5.46 9.09
C GLN A 179 3.77 6.19 7.81
N VAL A 180 2.57 5.95 7.28
CA VAL A 180 2.12 6.51 6.00
C VAL A 180 1.38 7.83 6.17
N ALA A 181 0.75 8.06 7.33
CA ALA A 181 -0.04 9.25 7.64
C ALA A 181 0.77 10.56 7.80
N GLN A 182 2.09 10.55 7.58
CA GLN A 182 2.96 11.72 7.69
C GLN A 182 3.56 12.22 6.37
N SER A 183 3.17 11.66 5.23
CA SER A 183 3.55 12.22 3.92
C SER A 183 2.45 13.12 3.37
N ASP A 184 2.23 14.26 4.02
CA ASP A 184 1.67 15.42 3.31
C ASP A 184 2.53 15.62 2.06
N GLY A 185 1.92 15.67 0.87
CA GLY A 185 2.55 15.70 -0.46
C GLY A 185 3.46 16.91 -0.77
N ARG A 186 4.16 17.44 0.22
CA ARG A 186 5.33 18.29 0.06
C ARG A 186 6.52 17.41 -0.28
N SER A 187 7.10 17.65 -1.45
CA SER A 187 8.45 17.20 -1.78
C SER A 187 9.41 17.65 -0.67
N PHE A 188 9.72 16.73 0.24
CA PHE A 188 10.72 16.93 1.26
C PHE A 188 12.09 16.87 0.59
N ALA A 189 12.57 18.02 0.14
CA ALA A 189 14.00 18.27 0.08
C ALA A 189 14.53 18.36 1.53
N VAL A 190 14.56 17.23 2.23
CA VAL A 190 15.19 17.13 3.55
C VAL A 190 16.62 16.74 3.30
N ALA A 191 17.53 17.59 3.77
CA ALA A 191 18.95 17.32 3.71
C ALA A 191 19.27 16.07 4.55
N GLY A 192 19.40 14.92 3.86
CA GLY A 192 19.93 13.64 4.32
C GLY A 192 20.23 13.52 5.81
N GLY A 193 19.23 13.13 6.59
CA GLY A 193 19.45 12.62 7.93
C GLY A 193 20.42 11.43 7.89
N GLN A 194 21.19 11.23 8.97
CA GLN A 194 22.20 10.16 9.02
C GLN A 194 21.64 8.74 8.86
N ASN A 195 20.31 8.55 8.93
CA ASN A 195 19.65 7.23 8.89
C ASN A 195 18.63 7.05 7.76
N GLU A 196 18.39 8.05 6.91
CA GLU A 196 17.37 7.98 5.86
C GLU A 196 17.92 7.30 4.60
N PHE A 197 17.05 6.69 3.80
CA PHE A 197 17.42 6.17 2.48
C PHE A 197 18.11 7.25 1.65
N LEU A 198 19.14 6.92 0.86
CA LEU A 198 19.81 7.91 0.02
C LEU A 198 20.15 7.36 -1.37
N TRP A 199 19.61 8.01 -2.38
CA TRP A 199 19.94 7.87 -3.79
C TRP A 199 20.95 8.96 -4.18
N LYS A 200 22.21 8.56 -4.40
CA LYS A 200 23.25 9.45 -4.94
C LYS A 200 23.43 9.18 -6.44
N PRO A 201 22.81 9.95 -7.34
CA PRO A 201 22.83 9.68 -8.78
C PRO A 201 24.25 9.70 -9.35
N GLN A 202 25.12 10.54 -8.81
CA GLN A 202 26.53 10.58 -9.14
C GLN A 202 27.34 10.53 -7.86
N SER A 203 28.13 9.47 -7.68
CA SER A 203 29.10 9.38 -6.60
C SER A 203 30.36 10.14 -6.93
N ASP A 204 30.90 10.83 -5.92
CA ASP A 204 32.15 11.61 -6.03
C ASP A 204 33.35 10.74 -6.42
N SER A 205 33.30 9.43 -6.15
CA SER A 205 34.38 8.49 -6.42
C SER A 205 34.54 8.10 -7.89
N ASP A 206 33.43 7.93 -8.61
CA ASP A 206 33.41 7.24 -9.90
C ASP A 206 32.26 7.71 -10.82
N GLY A 207 31.50 8.73 -10.42
CA GLY A 207 30.37 9.27 -11.18
C GLY A 207 29.17 8.35 -11.31
N ARG A 208 29.21 7.15 -10.70
CA ARG A 208 28.15 6.15 -10.78
C ARG A 208 27.16 6.28 -9.64
N LEU A 209 25.98 5.69 -9.82
CA LEU A 209 24.95 5.64 -8.79
C LEU A 209 25.43 4.86 -7.58
N VAL A 210 25.19 5.43 -6.40
CA VAL A 210 25.32 4.76 -5.11
C VAL A 210 24.01 4.90 -4.37
N VAL A 211 23.48 3.78 -3.93
CA VAL A 211 22.34 3.71 -3.02
C VAL A 211 22.86 3.37 -1.64
N LEU A 212 22.37 4.10 -0.63
CA LEU A 212 22.64 3.81 0.76
C LEU A 212 21.31 3.51 1.43
N LEU A 213 21.18 2.32 2.00
CA LEU A 213 19.96 1.94 2.70
C LEU A 213 19.95 2.53 4.12
N PRO A 214 18.77 2.71 4.74
CA PRO A 214 18.66 3.05 6.15
C PRO A 214 19.47 2.11 7.05
N SER A 215 20.09 2.65 8.10
CA SER A 215 20.97 1.89 9.01
C SER A 215 20.26 0.76 9.74
N GLN A 216 18.94 0.86 9.93
CA GLN A 216 18.11 -0.21 10.51
C GLN A 216 18.11 -1.52 9.71
N TYR A 217 18.49 -1.49 8.43
CA TYR A 217 18.59 -2.70 7.60
C TYR A 217 20.01 -3.25 7.48
N THR A 218 21.01 -2.59 8.06
CA THR A 218 22.41 -3.04 7.97
C THR A 218 22.58 -4.44 8.55
N GLY A 219 23.32 -5.28 7.83
CA GLY A 219 23.51 -6.70 8.16
C GLY A 219 22.31 -7.61 7.86
N GLN A 220 21.16 -7.05 7.48
CA GLN A 220 19.96 -7.81 7.11
C GLN A 220 19.74 -7.87 5.59
N VAL A 221 20.40 -7.00 4.82
CA VAL A 221 20.18 -6.92 3.37
C VAL A 221 20.97 -8.02 2.64
N VAL A 222 20.24 -8.87 1.92
CA VAL A 222 20.79 -9.91 1.04
C VAL A 222 21.18 -9.33 -0.31
N SER A 223 20.33 -8.49 -0.88
CA SER A 223 20.58 -7.87 -2.18
C SER A 223 19.75 -6.59 -2.34
N ALA A 224 20.14 -5.74 -3.29
CA ALA A 224 19.36 -4.57 -3.67
C ALA A 224 19.45 -4.34 -5.17
N GLY A 225 18.35 -3.95 -5.80
CA GLY A 225 18.27 -3.73 -7.25
C GLY A 225 17.36 -2.57 -7.61
N ILE A 226 17.43 -2.16 -8.87
CA ILE A 226 16.54 -1.17 -9.49
C ILE A 226 15.51 -1.92 -10.31
N TYR A 227 14.24 -1.55 -10.14
CA TYR A 227 13.09 -2.19 -10.77
C TYR A 227 12.18 -1.14 -11.42
N SER A 228 11.60 -1.46 -12.56
CA SER A 228 10.64 -0.56 -13.25
C SER A 228 9.25 -0.55 -12.61
N SER A 229 8.95 -1.53 -11.77
CA SER A 229 7.71 -1.60 -10.99
C SER A 229 7.89 -2.49 -9.76
N VAL A 230 6.95 -2.39 -8.83
CA VAL A 230 6.75 -3.34 -7.73
C VAL A 230 5.46 -4.13 -8.00
N PRO A 231 5.37 -5.42 -7.60
CA PRO A 231 6.36 -6.21 -6.87
C PRO A 231 7.63 -6.54 -7.70
N PRO A 232 8.78 -6.77 -7.05
CA PRO A 232 10.02 -7.08 -7.76
C PRO A 232 9.98 -8.46 -8.41
N THR A 233 10.20 -8.52 -9.73
CA THR A 233 10.32 -9.76 -10.51
C THR A 233 11.61 -9.76 -11.32
N LYS A 234 11.96 -10.91 -11.91
CA LYS A 234 13.09 -10.95 -12.85
C LYS A 234 12.82 -10.13 -14.12
N ALA A 235 11.56 -10.00 -14.52
CA ALA A 235 11.16 -9.34 -15.76
C ALA A 235 11.24 -7.81 -15.68
N ASN A 236 10.90 -7.22 -14.53
CA ASN A 236 10.95 -5.77 -14.30
C ASN A 236 12.25 -5.30 -13.62
N ARG A 237 13.22 -6.18 -13.38
CA ARG A 237 14.52 -5.78 -12.84
C ARG A 237 15.37 -5.12 -13.93
N ILE A 238 15.76 -3.88 -13.67
CA ILE A 238 16.65 -3.10 -14.53
C ILE A 238 18.10 -3.46 -14.26
N GLU A 239 18.50 -3.46 -12.98
CA GLU A 239 19.88 -3.77 -12.59
C GLU A 239 19.95 -4.27 -11.15
N GLU A 240 20.82 -5.24 -10.87
CA GLU A 240 21.17 -5.65 -9.51
C GLU A 240 22.38 -4.83 -9.03
N GLY A 241 22.27 -4.24 -7.84
CA GLY A 241 23.33 -3.48 -7.22
C GLY A 241 24.40 -4.40 -6.62
N ARG A 242 25.67 -3.96 -6.71
CA ARG A 242 26.78 -4.64 -6.05
C ARG A 242 26.98 -4.05 -4.66
N TYR A 243 26.88 -4.90 -3.64
CA TYR A 243 27.24 -4.51 -2.27
C TYR A 243 28.69 -4.01 -2.21
N ALA A 244 28.90 -2.86 -1.56
CA ALA A 244 30.17 -2.16 -1.48
C ALA A 244 30.67 -1.97 -0.04
N GLY A 245 30.01 -2.60 0.94
CA GLY A 245 30.32 -2.48 2.36
C GLY A 245 29.38 -1.53 3.12
N ASP A 246 29.63 -1.44 4.42
CA ASP A 246 28.91 -0.54 5.32
C ASP A 246 29.72 0.72 5.59
N ALA A 247 29.13 1.90 5.40
CA ALA A 247 29.80 3.19 5.66
C ALA A 247 28.77 4.28 5.99
N ASN A 248 29.23 5.51 6.24
CA ASN A 248 28.39 6.69 6.50
C ASN A 248 27.32 6.46 7.58
N GLY A 249 27.74 6.08 8.78
CA GLY A 249 26.81 5.75 9.88
C GLY A 249 26.38 4.28 9.89
N GLY A 250 27.21 3.39 9.33
CA GLY A 250 26.94 1.96 9.34
C GLY A 250 25.78 1.58 8.44
N ARG A 251 25.71 2.16 7.24
CA ARG A 251 24.67 1.93 6.25
C ARG A 251 25.20 1.05 5.13
N ALA A 252 24.41 0.07 4.71
CA ALA A 252 24.73 -0.76 3.56
C ALA A 252 24.77 0.06 2.27
N HIS A 253 25.90 0.02 1.56
CA HIS A 253 26.09 0.69 0.27
C HIS A 253 25.95 -0.29 -0.89
N PHE A 254 25.18 0.12 -1.91
CA PHE A 254 25.03 -0.61 -3.17
C PHE A 254 25.47 0.29 -4.33
N ARG A 255 26.39 -0.23 -5.14
CA ARG A 255 26.94 0.45 -6.32
C ARG A 255 26.36 -0.15 -7.59
N PHE A 256 26.07 0.72 -8.54
CA PHE A 256 25.54 0.33 -9.84
C PHE A 256 26.50 0.70 -10.97
N SER A 257 26.28 0.15 -12.16
CA SER A 257 27.17 0.28 -13.30
C SER A 257 27.06 1.64 -14.00
N LYS A 258 25.91 2.32 -13.88
CA LYS A 258 25.62 3.61 -14.52
C LYS A 258 25.41 4.71 -13.49
N SER A 259 25.44 5.97 -13.93
CA SER A 259 24.93 7.10 -13.14
C SER A 259 23.42 7.03 -13.01
N GLY A 260 22.87 7.63 -11.95
CA GLY A 260 21.44 7.68 -11.65
C GLY A 260 20.60 8.14 -12.84
N GLY A 261 20.93 9.30 -13.43
CA GLY A 261 20.20 9.83 -14.58
C GLY A 261 20.33 9.03 -15.89
N SER A 262 20.99 7.87 -15.87
CA SER A 262 20.98 6.92 -17.00
C SER A 262 19.92 5.81 -16.84
N TYR A 263 19.25 5.75 -15.70
CA TYR A 263 18.09 4.89 -15.48
C TYR A 263 16.81 5.64 -15.90
N PRO A 264 15.71 4.94 -16.24
CA PRO A 264 14.42 5.56 -16.44
C PRO A 264 13.94 6.24 -15.15
N ASP A 265 13.19 7.32 -15.28
CA ASP A 265 12.47 7.94 -14.16
C ASP A 265 11.29 7.05 -13.70
N GLY A 266 10.82 7.26 -12.46
CA GLY A 266 9.73 6.48 -11.87
C GLY A 266 10.12 5.02 -11.55
N VAL A 267 11.37 4.77 -11.16
CA VAL A 267 11.86 3.43 -10.78
C VAL A 267 11.78 3.22 -9.28
N TYR A 268 11.98 1.96 -8.87
CA TYR A 268 12.05 1.56 -7.47
C TYR A 268 13.42 1.00 -7.16
N VAL A 269 14.01 1.42 -6.05
CA VAL A 269 15.08 0.65 -5.41
C VAL A 269 14.42 -0.36 -4.49
N VAL A 270 14.69 -1.64 -4.70
CA VAL A 270 14.16 -2.71 -3.85
C VAL A 270 15.30 -3.47 -3.20
N ALA A 271 15.28 -3.58 -1.88
CA ALA A 271 16.21 -4.38 -1.11
C ALA A 271 15.52 -5.63 -0.56
N LYS A 272 16.14 -6.80 -0.77
CA LYS A 272 15.70 -8.07 -0.18
C LYS A 272 16.42 -8.32 1.13
N LEU A 273 15.68 -8.63 2.18
CA LEU A 273 16.19 -8.91 3.52
C LEU A 273 16.41 -10.42 3.73
N ASN A 274 17.17 -10.76 4.77
CA ASN A 274 17.57 -12.12 5.14
C ASN A 274 16.40 -12.99 5.62
N ASP A 275 15.35 -12.36 6.15
CA ASP A 275 14.10 -12.99 6.54
C ASP A 275 13.12 -13.20 5.37
N GLY A 276 13.52 -12.83 4.15
CA GLY A 276 12.71 -12.97 2.93
C GLY A 276 11.84 -11.76 2.61
N ARG A 277 11.71 -10.78 3.52
CA ARG A 277 10.99 -9.53 3.26
C ARG A 277 11.68 -8.69 2.20
N THR A 278 10.92 -7.77 1.60
CA THR A 278 11.44 -6.74 0.71
C THR A 278 11.08 -5.36 1.24
N VAL A 279 11.93 -4.38 0.98
CA VAL A 279 11.65 -2.96 1.21
C VAL A 279 11.91 -2.22 -0.09
N SER A 280 11.00 -1.32 -0.46
CA SER A 280 11.05 -0.56 -1.71
C SER A 280 11.12 0.94 -1.42
N PHE A 281 11.83 1.66 -2.29
CA PHE A 281 11.98 3.11 -2.24
C PHE A 281 11.68 3.68 -3.64
N PRO A 282 10.61 4.46 -3.82
CA PRO A 282 10.28 5.06 -5.12
C PRO A 282 11.26 6.19 -5.45
N ILE A 283 11.69 6.24 -6.71
CA ILE A 283 12.63 7.22 -7.26
C ILE A 283 11.95 7.91 -8.44
N LYS A 284 11.40 9.11 -8.18
CA LYS A 284 10.68 9.87 -9.20
C LYS A 284 11.60 10.37 -10.31
N GLU A 285 12.65 11.11 -9.94
CA GLU A 285 13.64 11.64 -10.88
C GLU A 285 15.04 11.06 -10.61
N THR A 286 15.46 10.13 -11.44
CA THR A 286 16.70 9.36 -11.25
C THR A 286 17.97 10.19 -11.40
N SER A 287 17.88 11.33 -12.08
CA SER A 287 19.00 12.26 -12.23
C SER A 287 19.22 13.13 -10.98
N GLU A 288 18.23 13.24 -10.11
CA GLU A 288 18.28 14.05 -8.90
C GLU A 288 18.70 13.21 -7.68
N ARG A 289 19.27 13.88 -6.70
CA ARG A 289 19.58 13.27 -5.40
C ARG A 289 18.28 13.15 -4.61
N GLN A 290 17.99 11.97 -4.07
CA GLN A 290 16.79 11.73 -3.28
C GLN A 290 17.16 11.11 -1.93
N GLY A 291 16.46 11.51 -0.88
CA GLY A 291 16.71 11.09 0.49
C GLY A 291 17.23 12.17 1.42
#